data_AF-A0A4S0UQJ5-F1
#
_entry.id   AF-A0A4S0UQJ5-F1
#
_cell.length_a   1.000
_cell.length_b   1.000
_cell.length_c   1.000
_cell.angle_alpha   90.00
_cell.angle_beta   90.00
_cell.angle_gamma   90.00
#
_symmetry.space_group_name_H-M   'P 1'
#
loop_
_entity.id
_entity.type
_entity.pdbx_description
1 polymer ?
#
loop_
_entity_poly.entity_id
_entity_poly.type
_entity_poly.pdbx_seq_one_letter_code
_entity_poly.pdbx_strand_id
1 'polypeptide(L)'
;RRRRSQAASNREMTMTKRIGTATTLKGMSRRDFLARSALTAGLLVAGQSLFIDGGTTNEALARAIPRDIQLTVATNSLGVASALTDLPLVELIVLGGRYVPDLGT
;
A
#
# COMPACT_ATOMS: atom_id res chain seq x y z
N ARG A 1 -46.98 -33.48 -16.86
CA ARG A 1 -45.73 -33.80 -16.12
C ARG A 1 -44.60 -32.95 -16.70
N ARG A 2 -44.11 -32.00 -15.89
CA ARG A 2 -42.76 -31.44 -15.89
C ARG A 2 -42.30 -30.56 -17.09
N ARG A 3 -41.94 -29.32 -16.72
CA ARG A 3 -40.97 -28.40 -17.35
C ARG A 3 -41.50 -27.30 -18.28
N ARG A 4 -42.55 -26.59 -17.84
CA ARG A 4 -42.48 -25.11 -17.79
C ARG A 4 -41.59 -24.75 -16.60
N SER A 5 -40.28 -24.53 -16.80
CA SER A 5 -39.36 -23.92 -15.82
C SER A 5 -37.92 -23.88 -16.39
N GLN A 6 -37.71 -23.19 -17.51
CA GLN A 6 -36.35 -22.88 -17.98
C GLN A 6 -36.25 -21.38 -18.31
N ALA A 7 -36.94 -20.57 -17.52
CA ALA A 7 -36.94 -19.11 -17.61
C ALA A 7 -36.99 -18.51 -16.19
N ALA A 8 -36.02 -18.87 -15.35
CA ALA A 8 -35.70 -18.19 -14.09
C ALA A 8 -34.62 -18.99 -13.34
N SER A 9 -33.35 -18.87 -13.73
CA SER A 9 -32.22 -18.99 -12.78
C SER A 9 -30.91 -18.72 -13.52
N ASN A 10 -30.71 -17.49 -14.00
CA ASN A 10 -29.38 -17.03 -14.39
C ASN A 10 -29.04 -15.73 -13.64
N ARG A 11 -29.50 -15.64 -12.38
CA ARG A 11 -29.40 -14.44 -11.52
C ARG A 11 -28.41 -14.55 -10.36
N GLU A 12 -27.51 -15.52 -10.35
CA GLU A 12 -26.45 -15.62 -9.33
C GLU A 12 -25.06 -15.77 -9.95
N MET A 13 -24.58 -14.71 -10.61
CA MET A 13 -23.14 -14.55 -10.87
C MET A 13 -22.63 -13.19 -10.36
N THR A 14 -23.21 -12.74 -9.25
CA THR A 14 -22.67 -11.64 -8.45
C THR A 14 -21.99 -12.25 -7.22
N MET A 15 -20.72 -11.88 -7.02
CA MET A 15 -19.92 -12.13 -5.83
C MET A 15 -19.40 -13.54 -5.57
N THR A 16 -18.20 -13.81 -6.08
CA THR A 16 -17.12 -14.26 -5.19
C THR A 16 -15.81 -13.69 -5.70
N LYS A 17 -15.45 -12.48 -5.23
CA LYS A 17 -14.05 -12.05 -5.23
C LYS A 17 -13.33 -13.02 -4.29
N ARG A 18 -12.66 -14.04 -4.85
CA ARG A 18 -11.77 -14.89 -4.06
C ARG A 18 -10.68 -13.99 -3.49
N ILE A 19 -10.73 -13.75 -2.20
CA ILE A 19 -9.60 -13.15 -1.48
C ILE A 19 -8.48 -14.18 -1.60
N GLY A 20 -7.44 -13.85 -2.36
CA GLY A 20 -6.33 -14.74 -2.66
C GLY A 20 -5.71 -15.33 -1.40
N THR A 21 -5.20 -16.54 -1.57
CA THR A 21 -4.54 -17.43 -0.63
C THR A 21 -3.86 -16.69 0.53
N ALA A 22 -4.35 -16.94 1.75
CA ALA A 22 -3.65 -16.57 2.98
C ALA A 22 -2.24 -17.17 2.94
N THR A 23 -1.24 -16.33 2.63
CA THR A 23 0.17 -16.70 2.77
C THR A 23 0.37 -17.04 4.25
N THR A 24 0.68 -18.29 4.53
CA THR A 24 0.89 -18.84 5.88
C THR A 24 1.72 -17.87 6.73
N LEU A 25 1.16 -17.38 7.84
CA LEU A 25 1.76 -16.39 8.75
C LEU A 25 3.06 -16.86 9.43
N LYS A 26 3.45 -18.13 9.26
CA LYS A 26 4.57 -18.79 9.96
C LYS A 26 5.97 -18.24 9.60
N GLY A 27 6.08 -17.36 8.60
CA GLY A 27 7.34 -16.73 8.18
C GLY A 27 7.30 -15.21 8.04
N MET A 28 6.23 -14.54 8.50
CA MET A 28 6.06 -13.10 8.30
C MET A 28 6.63 -12.31 9.47
N SER A 29 7.54 -11.35 9.21
CA SER A 29 7.99 -10.44 10.26
C SER A 29 6.87 -9.46 10.62
N ARG A 30 6.88 -8.93 11.85
CA ARG A 30 5.88 -7.95 12.30
C ARG A 30 5.81 -6.71 11.40
N ARG A 31 6.94 -6.29 10.82
CA ARG A 31 7.02 -5.14 9.90
C ARG A 31 6.36 -5.44 8.55
N ASP A 32 6.55 -6.65 8.02
CA ASP A 32 5.90 -7.09 6.78
C ASP A 32 4.39 -7.21 6.94
N PHE A 33 3.94 -7.65 8.12
CA PHE A 33 2.52 -7.72 8.44
C PHE A 33 1.87 -6.33 8.47
N LEU A 34 2.48 -5.35 9.13
CA LEU A 34 1.98 -3.98 9.19
C LEU A 34 1.96 -3.32 7.80
N ALA A 35 3.04 -3.50 7.04
CA ALA A 35 3.14 -3.02 5.66
C ALA A 35 1.99 -3.56 4.80
N ARG A 36 1.79 -4.88 4.80
CA ARG A 36 0.70 -5.53 4.05
C ARG A 36 -0.67 -5.10 4.54
N SER A 37 -0.86 -4.98 5.86
CA SER A 37 -2.12 -4.57 6.45
C SER A 37 -2.53 -3.17 5.98
N ALA A 38 -1.60 -2.21 5.96
CA ALA A 38 -1.85 -0.86 5.47
C ALA A 38 -2.28 -0.84 3.98
N LEU A 39 -1.65 -1.67 3.15
CA LEU A 39 -2.04 -1.84 1.74
C LEU A 39 -3.45 -2.44 1.61
N THR A 40 -3.73 -3.51 2.36
CA THR A 40 -5.03 -4.22 2.29
C THR A 40 -6.19 -3.44 2.88
N ALA A 41 -5.91 -2.52 3.81
CA ALA A 41 -6.92 -1.63 4.40
C ALA A 41 -7.38 -0.52 3.43
N GLY A 42 -6.85 -0.47 2.21
CA GLY A 42 -7.22 0.55 1.22
C GLY A 42 -6.72 1.95 1.57
N LEU A 43 -5.69 2.05 2.41
CA LEU A 43 -5.10 3.33 2.82
C LEU A 43 -4.27 3.97 1.70
N LEU A 44 -3.94 3.20 0.65
CA LEU A 44 -3.30 3.72 -0.54
C LEU A 44 -4.30 3.97 -1.67
N VAL A 45 -4.52 5.23 -2.01
CA VAL A 45 -5.37 5.68 -3.11
C VAL A 45 -4.50 6.32 -4.19
N ALA A 46 -4.74 5.99 -5.45
CA ALA A 46 -4.01 6.57 -6.58
C ALA A 46 -4.20 8.09 -6.63
N GLY A 47 -3.11 8.81 -6.92
CA GLY A 47 -3.08 10.27 -7.02
C GLY A 47 -2.95 11.00 -5.67
N GLN A 48 -2.88 10.28 -4.54
CA GLN A 48 -2.74 10.91 -3.22
C GLN A 48 -1.29 11.28 -2.90
N SER A 49 -1.12 12.25 -1.99
CA SER A 49 0.18 12.59 -1.41
C SER A 49 0.32 12.03 0.01
N LEU A 50 1.48 11.46 0.33
CA LEU A 50 1.79 10.89 1.64
C LEU A 50 3.08 11.45 2.19
N PHE A 51 3.15 11.59 3.50
CA PHE A 51 4.42 11.68 4.21
C PHE A 51 4.77 10.32 4.82
N ILE A 52 5.99 9.83 4.57
CA ILE A 52 6.52 8.60 5.16
C ILE A 52 7.79 8.95 5.93
N ASP A 53 7.73 8.80 7.25
CA ASP A 53 8.88 9.02 8.13
C ASP A 53 9.92 7.90 8.00
N GLY A 54 11.09 8.07 8.61
CA GLY A 54 12.13 7.06 8.67
C GLY A 54 11.78 5.81 9.50
N GLY A 55 12.63 4.80 9.39
CA GLY A 55 12.57 3.60 10.21
C GLY A 55 12.25 2.32 9.43
N THR A 56 12.69 1.19 9.98
CA THR A 56 12.68 -0.11 9.28
C THR A 56 11.27 -0.64 8.95
N THR A 57 10.24 -0.19 9.67
CA THR A 57 8.84 -0.50 9.36
C THR A 57 8.35 0.29 8.16
N ASN A 58 8.67 1.59 8.11
CA ASN A 58 8.27 2.47 7.02
C ASN A 58 9.01 2.11 5.72
N GLU A 59 10.26 1.70 5.81
CA GLU A 59 10.96 1.12 4.66
C GLU A 59 10.32 -0.18 4.17
N ALA A 60 9.85 -1.05 5.09
CA ALA A 60 9.14 -2.27 4.70
C ALA A 60 7.81 -1.95 4.02
N LEU A 61 7.10 -0.92 4.50
CA LEU A 61 5.90 -0.39 3.85
C LEU A 61 6.23 0.14 2.45
N ALA A 62 7.24 1.00 2.32
CA ALA A 62 7.68 1.57 1.06
C ALA A 62 8.02 0.49 0.02
N ARG A 63 8.76 -0.55 0.42
CA ARG A 63 9.07 -1.71 -0.44
C ARG A 63 7.83 -2.54 -0.85
N ALA A 64 6.76 -2.46 -0.08
CA ALA A 64 5.53 -3.19 -0.35
C ALA A 64 4.55 -2.41 -1.24
N ILE A 65 4.79 -1.11 -1.49
CA ILE A 65 3.94 -0.28 -2.35
C ILE A 65 3.89 -0.90 -3.78
N PRO A 66 2.68 -1.10 -4.35
CA PRO A 66 2.54 -1.58 -5.71
C PRO A 66 3.22 -0.66 -6.74
N ARG A 67 3.74 -1.22 -7.83
CA ARG A 67 4.41 -0.43 -8.89
C ARG A 67 3.46 0.33 -9.80
N ASP A 68 2.17 -0.04 -9.79
CA ASP A 68 1.11 0.45 -10.66
C ASP A 68 0.23 1.53 -10.01
N ILE A 69 0.56 1.98 -8.80
CA ILE A 69 -0.14 3.08 -8.12
C ILE A 69 0.64 4.38 -8.27
N GLN A 70 -0.06 5.43 -8.73
CA GLN A 70 0.49 6.78 -8.78
C GLN A 70 0.40 7.43 -7.40
N LEU A 71 1.51 7.92 -6.86
CA LEU A 71 1.57 8.59 -5.55
C LEU A 71 2.58 9.74 -5.59
N THR A 72 2.40 10.73 -4.72
CA THR A 72 3.47 11.66 -4.35
C THR A 72 3.89 11.35 -2.91
N VAL A 73 5.17 11.10 -2.67
CA VAL A 73 5.68 10.74 -1.34
C VAL A 73 6.73 11.75 -0.90
N ALA A 74 6.51 12.37 0.26
CA ALA A 74 7.51 13.13 0.97
C ALA A 74 8.15 12.28 2.08
N THR A 75 9.48 12.31 2.21
CA THR A 75 10.20 11.59 3.27
C THR A 75 11.44 12.33 3.74
N ASN A 76 11.75 12.27 5.03
CA ASN A 76 13.00 12.75 5.62
C ASN A 76 14.10 11.65 5.66
N SER A 77 13.83 10.45 5.14
CA SER A 77 14.70 9.29 5.28
C SER A 77 15.24 8.79 3.96
N LEU A 78 16.57 8.69 3.86
CA LEU A 78 17.23 8.12 2.68
C LEU A 78 16.92 6.63 2.49
N GLY A 79 16.70 5.87 3.58
CA GLY A 79 16.32 4.46 3.50
C GLY A 79 14.96 4.26 2.84
N VAL A 80 13.98 5.09 3.21
CA VAL A 80 12.65 5.11 2.59
C VAL A 80 12.74 5.62 1.15
N ALA A 81 13.48 6.71 0.91
CA ALA A 81 13.68 7.25 -0.44
C ALA A 81 14.28 6.20 -1.40
N SER A 82 15.30 5.47 -0.95
CA SER A 82 15.92 4.39 -1.71
C SER A 82 14.92 3.28 -2.02
N ALA A 83 14.09 2.88 -1.05
CA ALA A 83 13.06 1.85 -1.26
C ALA A 83 11.99 2.24 -2.29
N LEU A 84 11.78 3.53 -2.54
CA LEU A 84 10.79 4.06 -3.49
C LEU A 84 11.38 4.39 -4.86
N THR A 85 12.71 4.40 -5.01
CA THR A 85 13.41 4.85 -6.23
C THR A 85 13.01 4.03 -7.46
N ASP A 86 12.70 2.75 -7.27
CA ASP A 86 12.32 1.82 -8.34
C ASP A 86 10.82 1.83 -8.66
N LEU A 87 10.02 2.72 -8.07
CA LEU A 87 8.58 2.82 -8.32
C LEU A 87 8.30 3.91 -9.36
N PRO A 88 7.98 3.55 -10.61
CA PRO A 88 7.99 4.49 -11.74
C PRO A 88 6.87 5.54 -11.70
N LEU A 89 5.82 5.30 -10.91
CA LEU A 89 4.66 6.18 -10.77
C LEU A 89 4.68 6.97 -9.45
N VAL A 90 5.76 6.86 -8.67
CA VAL A 90 5.92 7.60 -7.42
C VAL A 90 6.77 8.83 -7.68
N GLU A 91 6.18 10.00 -7.46
CA GLU A 91 6.92 11.25 -7.34
C GLU A 91 7.51 11.32 -5.92
N LEU A 92 8.82 11.49 -5.82
CA LEU A 92 9.53 11.44 -4.54
C LEU A 92 10.10 12.81 -4.16
N ILE A 93 9.72 13.32 -2.99
CA ILE A 93 10.22 14.55 -2.38
C ILE A 93 11.05 14.17 -1.15
N VAL A 94 12.37 14.35 -1.23
CA VAL A 94 13.25 14.11 -0.08
C VAL A 94 13.40 15.40 0.71
N LEU A 95 12.86 15.42 1.93
CA LEU A 95 12.92 16.54 2.85
C LEU A 95 14.29 16.55 3.54
N GLY A 96 14.94 17.71 3.48
CA GLY A 96 16.17 18.01 4.21
C GLY A 96 16.07 19.35 4.90
N GLY A 97 17.15 19.75 5.57
CA GLY A 97 17.24 21.05 6.22
C GLY A 97 18.29 21.04 7.33
N ARG A 98 18.54 22.23 7.88
CA ARG A 98 19.37 22.40 9.07
C ARG A 98 18.49 22.93 10.19
N TYR A 99 18.37 22.16 11.27
CA TYR A 99 17.77 22.68 12.49
C TYR A 99 18.73 23.68 13.14
N VAL A 100 18.26 24.90 13.39
CA VAL A 100 19.02 25.95 14.08
C VAL A 100 18.31 26.21 15.41
N PRO A 101 18.87 25.75 16.55
CA PRO A 101 18.20 25.82 17.86
C PRO A 101 17.87 27.24 18.32
N ASP A 102 18.63 28.23 17.83
CA ASP A 102 18.62 29.61 18.35
C ASP A 102 17.64 30.54 17.62
N LEU A 103 16.94 30.05 16.59
CA LEU A 103 15.77 30.73 16.03
C LEU A 103 14.54 30.30 16.84
N GLY A 104 14.35 30.94 18.00
CA GLY A 104 13.19 30.71 18.84
C GLY A 104 11.88 30.87 18.06
N THR A 105 11.08 29.80 18.03
CA THR A 105 9.63 29.84 17.92
C THR A 105 9.04 29.62 19.31
#